data_AF-A0A0B2W5D2-F1
#
_entry.id   AF-A0A0B2W5D2-F1
#
_cell.length_a   1.000
_cell.length_b   1.000
_cell.length_c   1.000
_cell.angle_alpha   90.00
_cell.angle_beta   90.00
_cell.angle_gamma   90.00
#
_symmetry.space_group_name_H-M   'P 1'
#
loop_
_entity.id
_entity.type
_entity.pdbx_description
1 polymer ?
#
loop_
_entity_poly.entity_id
_entity_poly.type
_entity_poly.pdbx_seq_one_letter_code
_entity_poly.pdbx_strand_id
1 'polypeptide(L)'
;MLLTVTADRYFALARPLRHRAHDSLRRARCIYICILLAAIFYSVPTLFEMRLSDECARYTNDSRLIVVPTELRLDPDYISIYSVTLNMIFITVGPFCLITILSIRMIFIVTKARSLRFGMDARATLSGRNSNQENTTVMLLTVAVKFLICNYLMIAVNIWERLAGSQIAIGTMYKLCVELSNLLVVVNSASDSIVYFRWRQKPPQPPSCSTALKTLFTPEEAILLKREFTRHSSNKTIGSILARLIITEDERLVRDEGLRIQALLEEMLSSIGEPVTEQNIINKLNYIGSRHLQVPIPAYRWNQLKNSLIEEMSTNESRHLWSRLACMLIKEFRNGQSFLKKPLPYSSN
;
A
#
# COMPACT_ATOMS: atom_id res chain seq x y z
N MET A 1 17.82 6.77 8.96
CA MET A 1 16.52 6.17 8.54
C MET A 1 16.48 5.79 7.07
N LEU A 2 16.73 6.69 6.13
CA LEU A 2 16.65 6.35 4.70
C LEU A 2 17.60 5.20 4.31
N LEU A 3 18.85 5.26 4.76
CA LEU A 3 19.84 4.21 4.54
C LEU A 3 19.36 2.82 4.97
N THR A 4 18.71 2.69 6.14
CA THR A 4 18.24 1.40 6.63
C THR A 4 17.07 0.85 5.82
N VAL A 5 16.18 1.73 5.35
CA VAL A 5 15.07 1.33 4.48
C VAL A 5 15.59 0.87 3.12
N THR A 6 16.55 1.60 2.53
CA THR A 6 17.18 1.20 1.26
C THR A 6 17.95 -0.10 1.41
N ALA A 7 18.66 -0.29 2.52
CA ALA A 7 19.40 -1.52 2.81
C ALA A 7 18.48 -2.72 3.00
N ASP A 8 17.42 -2.60 3.81
CA ASP A 8 16.42 -3.64 4.01
C ASP A 8 15.84 -4.13 2.68
N ARG A 9 15.53 -3.17 1.81
CA ARG A 9 14.92 -3.43 0.50
C ARG A 9 15.90 -4.03 -0.49
N TYR A 10 17.15 -3.58 -0.46
CA TYR A 10 18.23 -4.24 -1.16
C TYR A 10 18.38 -5.71 -0.73
N PHE A 11 18.38 -6.01 0.57
CA PHE A 11 18.48 -7.39 1.06
C PHE A 11 17.27 -8.25 0.67
N ALA A 12 16.06 -7.68 0.70
CA ALA A 12 14.84 -8.34 0.25
C ALA A 12 14.91 -8.76 -1.22
N LEU A 13 15.51 -7.92 -2.08
CA LEU A 13 15.66 -8.19 -3.51
C LEU A 13 16.86 -9.10 -3.83
N ALA A 14 18.00 -8.89 -3.16
CA ALA A 14 19.21 -9.66 -3.41
C ALA A 14 19.16 -11.08 -2.84
N ARG A 15 18.43 -11.29 -1.73
CA ARG A 15 18.36 -12.57 -1.00
C ARG A 15 16.94 -12.83 -0.45
N PRO A 16 15.93 -13.08 -1.31
CA PRO A 16 14.53 -13.16 -0.90
C PRO A 16 14.25 -14.26 0.14
N LEU A 17 14.92 -15.41 0.06
CA LEU A 17 14.70 -16.53 1.00
C LEU A 17 15.28 -16.26 2.40
N ARG A 18 16.43 -15.58 2.48
CA ARG A 18 17.11 -15.28 3.75
C ARG A 18 16.51 -14.06 4.45
N HIS A 19 16.03 -13.08 3.68
CA HIS A 19 15.34 -11.91 4.22
C HIS A 19 14.02 -12.30 4.89
N ARG A 20 13.23 -13.20 4.27
CA ARG A 20 11.95 -13.67 4.82
C ARG A 20 12.08 -14.43 6.13
N ALA A 21 13.20 -15.09 6.38
CA ALA A 21 13.48 -15.76 7.66
C ALA A 21 13.86 -14.78 8.79
N HIS A 22 14.29 -13.56 8.44
CA HIS A 22 14.77 -12.55 9.38
C HIS A 22 13.82 -11.34 9.56
N ASP A 23 12.68 -11.35 8.89
CA ASP A 23 11.70 -10.27 8.92
C ASP A 23 10.88 -10.31 10.21
N SER A 24 11.34 -9.60 11.25
CA SER A 24 10.64 -9.47 12.52
C SER A 24 10.38 -8.00 12.84
N LEU A 25 9.10 -7.68 13.04
CA LEU A 25 8.64 -6.33 13.37
C LEU A 25 9.29 -5.80 14.66
N ARG A 26 9.56 -6.68 15.64
CA ARG A 26 10.23 -6.31 16.90
C ARG A 26 11.66 -5.85 16.66
N ARG A 27 12.39 -6.54 15.79
CA ARG A 27 13.77 -6.19 15.44
C ARG A 27 13.83 -4.88 14.68
N ALA A 28 12.95 -4.69 13.70
CA ALA A 28 12.85 -3.43 12.96
C ALA A 28 12.61 -2.25 13.92
N ARG A 29 11.62 -2.37 14.82
CA ARG A 29 11.35 -1.35 15.85
C ARG A 29 12.55 -1.06 16.74
N CYS A 30 13.24 -2.09 17.21
CA CYS A 30 14.45 -1.92 18.02
C CYS A 30 15.53 -1.14 17.26
N ILE A 31 15.81 -1.49 16.00
CA ILE A 31 16.76 -0.76 15.14
C ILE A 31 16.36 0.71 14.99
N TYR A 32 15.08 0.99 14.74
CA TYR A 32 14.58 2.38 14.63
C TYR A 32 14.78 3.17 15.93
N ILE A 33 14.46 2.59 17.09
CA ILE A 33 14.64 3.23 18.40
C ILE A 33 16.13 3.48 18.67
N CYS A 34 17.01 2.51 18.42
CA CYS A 34 18.45 2.66 18.59
C CYS A 34 19.01 3.80 17.72
N ILE A 35 18.58 3.91 16.46
CA ILE A 35 19.01 4.99 15.56
C ILE A 35 18.52 6.35 16.09
N LEU A 36 17.30 6.42 16.60
CA LEU A 36 16.73 7.65 17.15
C LEU A 36 17.49 8.09 18.41
N LEU A 37 17.78 7.17 19.33
CA LEU A 37 18.60 7.46 20.50
C LEU A 37 20.02 7.89 20.12
N ALA A 38 20.67 7.18 19.19
CA ALA A 38 21.99 7.55 18.70
C ALA A 38 22.00 8.95 18.06
N ALA A 39 20.95 9.31 17.32
CA ALA A 39 20.81 10.66 16.77
C ALA A 39 20.67 11.72 17.86
N ILE A 40 19.86 11.47 18.90
CA ILE A 40 19.73 12.38 20.05
C ILE A 40 21.09 12.55 20.74
N PHE A 41 21.77 11.45 21.07
CA PHE A 41 23.09 11.49 21.70
C PHE A 41 24.11 12.24 20.86
N TYR A 42 24.12 12.02 19.54
CA TYR A 42 24.98 12.74 18.63
C TYR A 42 24.65 14.23 18.59
N SER A 43 23.39 14.64 18.75
CA SER A 43 23.01 16.07 18.77
C SER A 43 23.26 16.78 20.11
N VAL A 44 23.57 16.06 21.20
CA VAL A 44 23.78 16.66 22.52
C VAL A 44 24.89 17.73 22.53
N PRO A 45 26.10 17.50 21.97
CA PRO A 45 27.16 18.50 22.00
C PRO A 45 26.77 19.81 21.33
N THR A 46 25.97 19.72 20.26
CA THR A 46 25.48 20.89 19.51
C THR A 46 24.57 21.80 20.34
N LEU A 47 23.90 21.29 21.38
CA LEU A 47 23.14 22.12 22.32
C LEU A 47 24.02 23.04 23.16
N PHE A 48 25.29 22.68 23.35
CA PHE A 48 26.25 23.44 24.15
C PHE A 48 27.15 24.35 23.31
N GLU A 49 26.97 24.38 21.97
CA GLU A 49 27.78 25.20 21.06
C GLU A 49 27.39 26.69 21.04
N MET A 50 26.16 27.01 21.43
CA MET A 50 25.60 28.37 21.38
C MET A 50 25.08 28.79 22.75
N ARG A 51 25.38 30.03 23.16
CA ARG A 51 24.83 30.66 24.37
C ARG A 51 24.13 31.97 24.04
N LEU A 52 23.13 32.33 24.84
CA LEU A 52 22.56 33.68 24.82
C LEU A 52 23.48 34.60 25.63
N SER A 53 23.83 35.75 25.07
CA SER A 53 24.65 36.76 25.73
C SER A 53 23.95 38.12 25.74
N ASP A 54 24.05 38.81 26.87
CA ASP A 54 23.55 40.18 27.06
C ASP A 54 24.65 41.24 26.79
N GLU A 55 25.84 40.81 26.38
CA GLU A 55 27.02 41.68 26.24
C GLU A 55 26.80 42.87 25.29
N CYS A 56 26.04 42.69 24.20
CA CYS A 56 25.68 43.80 23.30
C CYS A 56 24.54 44.68 23.84
N ALA A 57 23.63 44.15 24.66
CA ALA A 57 22.55 44.93 25.28
C ALA A 57 23.11 46.00 26.24
N ARG A 58 24.29 45.74 26.84
CA ARG A 58 25.03 46.73 27.65
C ARG A 58 25.60 47.91 26.86
N TYR A 59 25.85 47.76 25.56
CA TYR A 59 26.51 48.79 24.74
C TYR A 59 25.53 49.63 23.90
N THR A 60 24.43 49.06 23.41
CA THR A 60 23.50 49.76 22.51
C THR A 60 22.18 50.21 23.16
N ASN A 61 22.00 50.00 24.47
CA ASN A 61 20.73 50.29 25.19
C ASN A 61 19.49 49.64 24.53
N ASP A 62 19.71 48.64 23.68
CA ASP A 62 18.72 47.89 22.95
C ASP A 62 18.72 46.49 23.56
N SER A 63 17.61 46.09 24.20
CA SER A 63 17.48 44.85 24.95
C SER A 63 17.27 43.66 24.02
N ARG A 64 18.21 43.44 23.10
CA ARG A 64 18.19 42.30 22.17
C ARG A 64 19.18 41.25 22.64
N LEU A 65 18.64 40.08 22.98
CA LEU A 65 19.43 38.87 23.23
C LEU A 65 20.15 38.48 21.94
N ILE A 66 21.48 38.39 21.99
CA ILE A 66 22.29 37.91 20.86
C ILE A 66 22.79 36.49 21.15
N VAL A 67 22.85 35.68 20.08
CA VAL A 67 23.40 34.32 20.15
C VAL A 67 24.89 34.39 19.88
N VAL A 68 25.71 33.93 20.83
CA VAL A 68 27.18 33.97 20.78
C VAL A 68 27.72 32.54 20.91
N PRO A 69 28.78 32.16 20.16
CA PRO A 69 29.41 30.85 20.32
C PRO A 69 30.02 30.68 21.72
N THR A 70 30.02 29.45 22.23
CA THR A 70 30.69 29.08 23.50
C THR A 70 32.17 28.74 23.28
N GLU A 71 32.93 28.60 24.37
CA GLU A 71 34.34 28.16 24.32
C GLU A 71 34.49 26.80 23.61
N LEU A 72 33.51 25.90 23.76
CA LEU A 72 33.46 24.62 23.07
C LEU A 72 33.45 24.78 21.54
N ARG A 73 32.72 25.77 21.02
CA ARG A 73 32.63 26.03 19.58
C ARG A 73 33.86 26.74 19.01
N LEU A 74 34.66 27.37 19.86
CA LEU A 74 35.90 28.07 19.49
C LEU A 74 37.13 27.16 19.60
N ASP A 75 37.02 26.04 20.32
CA ASP A 75 38.09 25.07 20.45
C ASP A 75 38.44 24.44 19.08
N PRO A 76 39.70 24.55 18.63
CA PRO A 76 40.11 24.12 17.29
C PRO A 76 40.02 22.60 17.11
N ASP A 77 40.27 21.83 18.18
CA ASP A 77 40.21 20.36 18.15
C ASP A 77 38.75 19.89 18.05
N TYR A 78 37.84 20.51 18.81
CA TYR A 78 36.40 20.27 18.71
C TYR A 78 35.87 20.59 17.31
N ILE A 79 36.27 21.73 16.74
CA ILE A 79 35.88 22.09 15.37
C ILE A 79 36.35 20.99 14.41
N SER A 80 37.66 20.71 14.37
CA SER A 80 38.26 19.79 13.41
C SER A 80 37.72 18.36 13.51
N ILE A 81 37.57 17.83 14.72
CA ILE A 81 37.17 16.45 14.94
C ILE A 81 35.65 16.32 14.83
N TYR A 82 34.91 17.04 15.66
CA TYR A 82 33.47 16.86 15.78
C TYR A 82 32.70 17.63 14.70
N SER A 83 32.90 18.94 14.61
CA SER A 83 32.11 19.78 13.70
C SER A 83 32.41 19.52 12.24
N VAL A 84 33.66 19.17 11.92
CA VAL A 84 34.14 18.94 10.57
C VAL A 84 34.12 17.45 10.23
N THR A 85 34.96 16.65 10.88
CA THR A 85 35.23 15.28 10.43
C THR A 85 34.06 14.34 10.69
N LEU A 86 33.52 14.32 11.91
CA LEU A 86 32.39 13.45 12.25
C LEU A 86 31.12 13.81 11.48
N ASN A 87 30.79 15.10 11.36
CA ASN A 87 29.63 15.54 10.57
C ASN A 87 29.79 15.19 9.08
N MET A 88 31.01 15.29 8.54
CA MET A 88 31.26 14.92 7.15
C MET A 88 31.05 13.41 6.93
N ILE A 89 31.58 12.57 7.81
CA ILE A 89 31.49 11.12 7.67
C ILE A 89 30.09 10.59 7.98
N PHE A 90 29.50 10.99 9.10
CA PHE A 90 28.26 10.37 9.60
C PHE A 90 26.98 11.05 9.12
N ILE A 91 27.00 12.35 8.84
CA ILE A 91 25.79 13.11 8.47
C ILE A 91 25.69 13.36 6.97
N THR A 92 26.80 13.68 6.29
CA THR A 92 26.74 14.13 4.89
C THR A 92 27.28 13.10 3.90
N VAL A 93 28.60 12.93 3.80
CA VAL A 93 29.26 12.15 2.74
C VAL A 93 29.03 10.65 2.91
N GLY A 94 29.23 10.10 4.11
CA GLY A 94 29.08 8.66 4.35
C GLY A 94 27.68 8.12 4.03
N PRO A 95 26.57 8.68 4.58
CA PRO A 95 25.24 8.20 4.24
C PRO A 95 24.92 8.40 2.74
N PHE A 96 25.38 9.48 2.12
CA PHE A 96 25.19 9.72 0.68
C PHE A 96 25.85 8.64 -0.18
N CYS A 97 27.12 8.32 0.09
CA CYS A 97 27.85 7.27 -0.64
C CYS A 97 27.17 5.90 -0.47
N LEU A 98 26.81 5.53 0.76
CA LEU A 98 26.16 4.26 1.04
C LEU A 98 24.78 4.14 0.36
N ILE A 99 23.96 5.18 0.42
CA ILE A 99 22.65 5.22 -0.25
C ILE A 99 22.83 5.13 -1.77
N THR A 100 23.81 5.82 -2.34
CA THR A 100 24.10 5.79 -3.79
C THR A 100 24.48 4.38 -4.23
N ILE A 101 25.42 3.73 -3.54
CA ILE A 101 25.87 2.37 -3.86
C ILE A 101 24.69 1.40 -3.78
N LEU A 102 23.91 1.44 -2.70
CA LEU A 102 22.75 0.56 -2.52
C LEU A 102 21.69 0.80 -3.61
N SER A 103 21.42 2.06 -3.96
CA SER A 103 20.43 2.42 -4.98
C SER A 103 20.85 1.95 -6.37
N ILE A 104 22.13 2.09 -6.74
CA ILE A 104 22.67 1.58 -8.01
C ILE A 104 22.55 0.05 -8.07
N ARG A 105 22.94 -0.65 -7.01
CA ARG A 105 22.83 -2.12 -6.93
C ARG A 105 21.37 -2.58 -7.01
N MET A 106 20.46 -1.86 -6.36
CA MET A 106 19.03 -2.10 -6.39
C MET A 106 18.47 -1.93 -7.81
N ILE A 107 18.83 -0.85 -8.52
CA ILE A 107 18.45 -0.62 -9.93
C ILE A 107 18.90 -1.80 -10.78
N PHE A 108 20.15 -2.24 -10.66
CA PHE A 108 20.69 -3.35 -11.44
C PHE A 108 19.92 -4.66 -11.24
N ILE A 109 19.54 -4.97 -9.99
CA ILE A 109 18.75 -6.17 -9.68
C ILE A 109 17.36 -6.08 -10.33
N VAL A 110 16.70 -4.92 -10.22
CA VAL A 110 15.36 -4.71 -10.78
C VAL A 110 15.37 -4.74 -12.31
N THR A 111 16.35 -4.11 -12.96
CA THR A 111 16.45 -4.10 -14.43
C THR A 111 16.75 -5.50 -14.97
N LYS A 112 17.65 -6.25 -14.32
CA LYS A 112 17.93 -7.65 -14.67
C LYS A 112 16.72 -8.56 -14.46
N ALA A 113 15.98 -8.38 -13.37
CA ALA A 113 14.75 -9.13 -13.13
C ALA A 113 13.67 -8.80 -14.17
N ARG A 114 13.60 -7.55 -14.65
CA ARG A 114 12.67 -7.11 -15.68
C ARG A 114 13.04 -7.64 -17.06
N SER A 115 14.32 -7.61 -17.43
CA SER A 115 14.78 -8.13 -18.73
C SER A 115 14.56 -9.64 -18.87
N LEU A 116 14.70 -10.41 -17.79
CA LEU A 116 14.39 -11.85 -17.78
C LEU A 116 12.89 -12.13 -17.94
N ARG A 117 12.01 -11.22 -17.50
CA ARG A 117 10.55 -11.37 -17.61
C ARG A 117 10.03 -11.06 -19.01
N PHE A 118 10.61 -10.06 -19.69
CA PHE A 118 10.27 -9.72 -21.08
C PHE A 118 10.54 -10.88 -22.06
N GLY A 119 11.40 -11.85 -21.72
CA GLY A 119 11.62 -13.06 -22.53
C GLY A 119 10.65 -14.21 -22.23
N MET A 120 9.79 -14.10 -21.21
CA MET A 120 8.90 -15.18 -20.73
C MET A 120 7.42 -14.72 -20.65
N ASP A 121 6.99 -13.85 -21.57
CA ASP A 121 5.63 -13.31 -21.60
C ASP A 121 4.59 -14.38 -21.98
N ALA A 122 3.85 -14.87 -20.97
CA ALA A 122 2.45 -15.31 -21.05
C ALA A 122 1.90 -15.84 -19.70
N ARG A 123 2.76 -16.32 -18.78
CA ARG A 123 2.31 -17.03 -17.56
C ARG A 123 2.41 -16.26 -16.23
N ALA A 124 3.10 -15.11 -16.20
CA ALA A 124 3.43 -14.41 -14.95
C ALA A 124 2.41 -13.35 -14.50
N THR A 125 1.30 -13.19 -15.20
CA THR A 125 0.20 -12.26 -14.85
C THR A 125 -0.65 -12.71 -13.66
N LEU A 126 -0.38 -13.89 -13.09
CA LEU A 126 -1.18 -14.50 -12.02
C LEU A 126 -0.77 -14.16 -10.58
N SER A 127 0.19 -13.26 -10.35
CA SER A 127 0.61 -12.91 -8.99
C SER A 127 0.50 -11.42 -8.73
N GLY A 128 -0.69 -10.96 -8.33
CA GLY A 128 -0.90 -9.61 -7.78
C GLY A 128 -0.05 -9.29 -6.54
N ARG A 129 0.63 -10.29 -5.97
CA ARG A 129 1.65 -10.10 -4.92
C ARG A 129 2.95 -9.49 -5.47
N ASN A 130 3.33 -9.83 -6.71
CA ASN A 130 4.54 -9.31 -7.35
C ASN A 130 4.40 -7.82 -7.70
N SER A 131 3.24 -7.38 -8.20
CA SER A 131 3.02 -5.99 -8.58
C SER A 131 3.05 -5.04 -7.36
N ASN A 132 2.52 -5.45 -6.20
CA ASN A 132 2.58 -4.64 -4.99
C ASN A 132 4.01 -4.52 -4.43
N GLN A 133 4.81 -5.58 -4.50
CA GLN A 133 6.22 -5.54 -4.11
C GLN A 133 7.05 -4.68 -5.09
N GLU A 134 6.76 -4.78 -6.39
CA GLU A 134 7.37 -3.95 -7.42
C GLU A 134 7.04 -2.47 -7.22
N ASN A 135 5.78 -2.12 -6.97
CA ASN A 135 5.36 -0.74 -6.69
C ASN A 135 6.05 -0.17 -5.44
N THR A 136 6.18 -0.98 -4.38
CA THR A 136 6.87 -0.57 -3.15
C THR A 136 8.37 -0.33 -3.40
N THR A 137 8.99 -1.19 -4.20
CA THR A 137 10.40 -1.09 -4.59
C THR A 137 10.67 0.18 -5.40
N VAL A 138 9.80 0.48 -6.37
CA VAL A 138 9.88 1.70 -7.18
C VAL A 138 9.70 2.96 -6.34
N MET A 139 8.71 2.97 -5.43
CA MET A 139 8.51 4.09 -4.49
C MET A 139 9.80 4.42 -3.73
N LEU A 140 10.44 3.40 -3.16
CA LEU A 140 11.64 3.55 -2.36
C LEU A 140 12.84 4.01 -3.17
N LEU A 141 12.96 3.53 -4.40
CA LEU A 141 13.96 4.00 -5.33
C LEU A 141 13.75 5.49 -5.67
N THR A 142 12.50 5.92 -5.87
CA THR A 142 12.16 7.33 -6.08
C THR A 142 12.56 8.19 -4.88
N VAL A 143 12.27 7.77 -3.65
CA VAL A 143 12.71 8.50 -2.44
C VAL A 143 14.23 8.58 -2.36
N ALA A 144 14.94 7.49 -2.65
CA ALA A 144 16.41 7.46 -2.61
C ALA A 144 17.03 8.38 -3.66
N VAL A 145 16.57 8.34 -4.92
CA VAL A 145 17.07 9.21 -6.01
C VAL A 145 16.78 10.68 -5.70
N LYS A 146 15.57 10.99 -5.21
CA LYS A 146 15.21 12.35 -4.77
C LYS A 146 16.15 12.86 -3.69
N PHE A 147 16.41 12.04 -2.67
CA PHE A 147 17.36 12.37 -1.62
C PHE A 147 18.75 12.70 -2.20
N LEU A 148 19.24 11.94 -3.17
CA LEU A 148 20.54 12.21 -3.80
C LEU A 148 20.55 13.57 -4.50
N ILE A 149 19.53 13.88 -5.30
CA ILE A 149 19.45 15.15 -6.04
C ILE A 149 19.40 16.33 -5.07
N CYS A 150 18.54 16.25 -4.05
CA CYS A 150 18.36 17.34 -3.09
C CYS A 150 19.57 17.56 -2.18
N ASN A 151 20.27 16.49 -1.78
CA ASN A 151 21.42 16.60 -0.88
C ASN A 151 22.75 16.79 -1.63
N TYR A 152 22.78 16.56 -2.95
CA TYR A 152 23.99 16.77 -3.75
C TYR A 152 24.52 18.20 -3.63
N LEU A 153 23.63 19.20 -3.73
CA LEU A 153 24.03 20.61 -3.65
C LEU A 153 24.59 20.96 -2.26
N MET A 154 23.99 20.45 -1.19
CA MET A 154 24.49 20.65 0.18
C MET A 154 25.87 20.05 0.36
N ILE A 155 26.11 18.84 -0.16
CA ILE A 155 27.43 18.19 -0.09
C ILE A 155 28.45 18.97 -0.93
N ALA A 156 28.08 19.43 -2.12
CA ALA A 156 28.95 20.22 -2.98
C ALA A 156 29.40 21.52 -2.29
N VAL A 157 28.47 22.23 -1.63
CA VAL A 157 28.77 23.44 -0.86
C VAL A 157 29.67 23.14 0.36
N ASN A 158 29.40 22.05 1.08
CA ASN A 158 30.24 21.63 2.21
C ASN A 158 31.67 21.27 1.78
N ILE A 159 31.84 20.61 0.63
CA ILE A 159 33.17 20.32 0.07
C ILE A 159 33.83 21.61 -0.43
N TRP A 160 33.07 22.50 -1.06
CA TRP A 160 33.56 23.81 -1.51
C TRP A 160 34.13 24.62 -0.35
N GLU A 161 33.41 24.71 0.77
CA GLU A 161 33.87 25.40 1.98
C GLU A 161 35.18 24.81 2.52
N ARG A 162 35.35 23.49 2.44
CA ARG A 162 36.58 22.81 2.86
C ARG A 162 37.76 23.11 1.96
N LEU A 163 37.56 23.11 0.65
CA LEU A 163 38.63 23.31 -0.33
C LEU A 163 39.03 24.79 -0.45
N ALA A 164 38.07 25.69 -0.36
CA ALA A 164 38.30 27.12 -0.59
C ALA A 164 38.85 27.85 0.66
N GLY A 165 38.78 27.24 1.85
CA GLY A 165 39.18 27.86 3.11
C GLY A 165 38.27 29.03 3.52
N SER A 166 38.39 29.47 4.78
CA SER A 166 37.47 30.47 5.38
C SER A 166 37.45 31.84 4.66
N GLN A 167 38.46 32.13 3.85
CA GLN A 167 38.66 33.43 3.18
C GLN A 167 37.75 33.63 1.96
N ILE A 168 37.26 32.55 1.32
CA ILE A 168 36.43 32.60 0.10
C ILE A 168 34.93 32.40 0.42
N ALA A 169 34.60 31.96 1.64
CA ALA A 169 33.24 31.68 2.11
C ALA A 169 32.36 32.94 2.34
N ILE A 170 32.78 34.12 1.87
CA ILE A 170 32.11 35.41 2.10
C ILE A 170 31.40 35.92 0.83
N GLY A 171 31.67 35.32 -0.34
CA GLY A 171 31.10 35.75 -1.62
C GLY A 171 29.59 35.55 -1.73
N THR A 172 28.91 36.46 -2.45
CA THR A 172 27.45 36.43 -2.69
C THR A 172 27.00 35.11 -3.32
N MET A 173 27.80 34.55 -4.23
CA MET A 173 27.50 33.27 -4.88
C MET A 173 27.53 32.10 -3.89
N TYR A 174 28.48 32.08 -2.95
CA TYR A 174 28.54 31.05 -1.92
C TYR A 174 27.32 31.11 -1.00
N LYS A 175 26.94 32.31 -0.54
CA LYS A 175 25.72 32.48 0.28
C LYS A 175 24.47 32.00 -0.45
N LEU A 176 24.32 32.35 -1.72
CA LEU A 176 23.19 31.89 -2.54
C LEU A 176 23.18 30.36 -2.69
N CYS A 177 24.33 29.73 -2.89
CA CYS A 177 24.43 28.27 -2.96
C CYS A 177 24.09 27.61 -1.61
N VAL A 178 24.54 28.17 -0.48
CA VAL A 178 24.20 27.69 0.87
C VAL A 178 22.69 27.77 1.09
N GLU A 179 22.08 28.93 0.85
CA GLU A 179 20.63 29.14 1.00
C GLU A 179 19.83 28.20 0.09
N LEU A 180 20.23 28.07 -1.17
CA LEU A 180 19.60 27.16 -2.11
C LEU A 180 19.74 25.70 -1.66
N SER A 181 20.92 25.30 -1.17
CA SER A 181 21.13 23.93 -0.67
C SER A 181 20.24 23.61 0.53
N ASN A 182 20.09 24.56 1.46
CA ASN A 182 19.20 24.43 2.60
C ASN A 182 17.73 24.34 2.14
N LEU A 183 17.32 25.16 1.17
CA LEU A 183 16.00 25.09 0.56
C LEU A 183 15.73 23.70 -0.07
N LEU A 184 16.68 23.15 -0.82
CA LEU A 184 16.53 21.81 -1.42
C LEU A 184 16.36 20.72 -0.37
N VAL A 185 17.04 20.81 0.78
CA VAL A 185 16.88 19.84 1.87
C VAL A 185 15.51 19.97 2.55
N VAL A 186 14.98 21.18 2.69
CA VAL A 186 13.61 21.39 3.18
C VAL A 186 12.58 20.82 2.19
N VAL A 187 12.76 21.11 0.89
CA VAL A 187 11.91 20.56 -0.18
C VAL A 187 11.98 19.03 -0.22
N ASN A 188 13.14 18.43 0.04
CA ASN A 188 13.28 16.99 0.15
C ASN A 188 12.35 16.43 1.23
N SER A 189 12.29 17.01 2.42
CA SER A 189 11.40 16.52 3.48
C SER A 189 9.92 16.75 3.15
N ALA A 190 9.57 17.90 2.56
CA ALA A 190 8.18 18.22 2.19
C ALA A 190 7.62 17.29 1.10
N SER A 191 8.44 16.96 0.11
CA SER A 191 8.06 16.13 -1.04
C SER A 191 7.88 14.65 -0.71
N ASP A 192 8.37 14.17 0.43
CA ASP A 192 8.15 12.78 0.87
C ASP A 192 6.65 12.47 0.95
N SER A 193 5.86 13.41 1.45
CA SER A 193 4.39 13.29 1.51
C SER A 193 3.79 13.00 0.13
N ILE A 194 4.24 13.71 -0.91
CA ILE A 194 3.74 13.56 -2.29
C ILE A 194 4.05 12.14 -2.81
N VAL A 195 5.26 11.64 -2.56
CA VAL A 195 5.67 10.29 -2.97
C VAL A 195 4.79 9.24 -2.29
N TYR A 196 4.55 9.36 -0.98
CA TYR A 196 3.68 8.43 -0.28
C TYR A 196 2.22 8.50 -0.73
N PHE A 197 1.70 9.68 -1.06
CA PHE A 197 0.35 9.82 -1.62
C PHE A 197 0.24 9.16 -2.99
N ARG A 198 1.25 9.32 -3.85
CA ARG A 198 1.25 8.74 -5.20
C ARG A 198 1.33 7.22 -5.19
N TRP A 199 2.05 6.65 -4.23
CA TRP A 199 2.19 5.20 -4.05
C TRP A 199 1.27 4.61 -2.99
N ARG A 200 0.30 5.37 -2.50
CA ARG A 200 -0.72 4.88 -1.56
C ARG A 200 -1.47 3.74 -2.23
N GLN A 201 -1.21 2.52 -1.77
CA GLN A 201 -1.93 1.36 -2.26
C GLN A 201 -3.41 1.54 -1.90
N LYS A 202 -4.31 1.44 -2.89
CA LYS A 202 -5.73 1.25 -2.58
C LYS A 202 -5.81 0.04 -1.63
N PRO A 203 -6.55 0.13 -0.51
CA PRO A 203 -6.78 -1.04 0.33
C PRO A 203 -7.28 -2.17 -0.57
N PRO A 204 -6.85 -3.43 -0.34
CA PRO A 204 -7.27 -4.55 -1.17
C PRO A 204 -8.80 -4.47 -1.29
N GLN A 205 -9.28 -4.18 -2.50
CA GLN A 205 -10.71 -4.22 -2.74
C GLN A 205 -11.15 -5.64 -2.39
N PRO A 206 -12.30 -5.83 -1.69
CA PRO A 206 -12.85 -7.16 -1.54
C PRO A 206 -12.90 -7.78 -2.94
N PRO A 207 -12.47 -9.04 -3.12
CA PRO A 207 -12.35 -9.62 -4.45
C PRO A 207 -13.67 -9.40 -5.20
N SER A 208 -13.60 -8.65 -6.30
CA SER A 208 -14.74 -8.53 -7.20
C SER A 208 -15.09 -9.96 -7.63
N CYS A 209 -16.38 -10.31 -7.60
CA CYS A 209 -16.84 -11.69 -7.72
C CYS A 209 -16.36 -12.36 -9.04
N SER A 210 -16.04 -11.58 -10.08
CA SER A 210 -15.41 -12.08 -11.32
C SER A 210 -14.04 -12.76 -11.13
N THR A 211 -13.30 -12.38 -10.08
CA THR A 211 -12.07 -13.08 -9.69
C THR A 211 -12.35 -14.17 -8.67
N ALA A 212 -13.37 -13.97 -7.81
CA ALA A 212 -13.77 -14.94 -6.81
C ALA A 212 -14.27 -16.23 -7.47
N LEU A 213 -15.09 -16.16 -8.53
CA LEU A 213 -15.63 -17.32 -9.25
C LEU A 213 -14.50 -18.18 -9.84
N LYS A 214 -13.52 -17.54 -10.49
CA LYS A 214 -12.31 -18.21 -11.04
C LYS A 214 -11.40 -18.82 -9.99
N THR A 215 -11.42 -18.30 -8.76
CA THR A 215 -10.70 -18.89 -7.61
C THR A 215 -11.53 -19.91 -6.83
N LEU A 216 -12.86 -19.86 -6.97
CA LEU A 216 -13.81 -20.69 -6.25
C LEU A 216 -14.09 -22.00 -6.99
N PHE A 217 -13.96 -22.05 -8.30
CA PHE A 217 -14.19 -23.27 -9.07
C PHE A 217 -13.07 -23.47 -10.10
N THR A 218 -12.48 -24.66 -10.10
CA THR A 218 -11.66 -25.11 -11.24
C THR A 218 -12.56 -25.34 -12.46
N PRO A 219 -12.02 -25.28 -13.70
CA PRO A 219 -12.83 -25.50 -14.91
C PRO A 219 -13.58 -26.85 -14.89
N GLU A 220 -12.99 -27.89 -14.30
CA GLU A 220 -13.63 -29.21 -14.14
C GLU A 220 -14.80 -29.18 -13.15
N GLU A 221 -14.62 -28.51 -12.00
CA GLU A 221 -15.68 -28.33 -10.99
C GLU A 221 -16.87 -27.52 -11.55
N ALA A 222 -16.59 -26.53 -12.41
CA ALA A 222 -17.61 -25.73 -13.07
C ALA A 222 -18.44 -26.55 -14.07
N ILE A 223 -17.81 -27.43 -14.85
CA ILE A 223 -18.48 -28.34 -15.79
C ILE A 223 -19.38 -29.32 -15.02
N LEU A 224 -18.90 -29.85 -13.90
CA LEU A 224 -19.66 -30.76 -13.04
C LEU A 224 -20.90 -30.07 -12.44
N LEU A 225 -20.73 -28.87 -11.88
CA LEU A 225 -21.82 -28.02 -11.40
C LEU A 225 -22.85 -27.73 -12.49
N LYS A 226 -22.38 -27.38 -13.70
CA LYS A 226 -23.26 -27.11 -14.85
C LYS A 226 -24.07 -28.33 -15.25
N ARG A 227 -23.45 -29.52 -15.29
CA ARG A 227 -24.12 -30.79 -15.62
C ARG A 227 -25.16 -31.20 -14.57
N GLU A 228 -24.84 -31.03 -13.29
CA GLU A 228 -25.77 -31.34 -12.21
C GLU A 228 -26.94 -30.34 -12.19
N PHE A 229 -26.66 -29.07 -12.43
CA PHE A 229 -27.69 -28.05 -12.53
C PHE A 229 -28.63 -28.25 -13.72
N THR A 230 -28.12 -28.58 -14.92
CA THR A 230 -28.99 -28.88 -16.08
C THR A 230 -29.85 -30.12 -15.86
N ARG A 231 -29.38 -31.09 -15.07
CA ARG A 231 -30.16 -32.26 -14.67
C ARG A 231 -31.37 -31.90 -13.80
N HIS A 232 -31.25 -30.86 -12.97
CA HIS A 232 -32.33 -30.40 -12.08
C HIS A 232 -33.15 -29.21 -12.63
N SER A 233 -32.63 -28.43 -13.59
CA SER A 233 -33.31 -27.29 -14.25
C SER A 233 -34.60 -27.71 -15.01
N SER A 234 -34.66 -28.96 -15.48
CA SER A 234 -35.82 -29.55 -16.17
C SER A 234 -37.14 -29.41 -15.39
N ASN A 235 -37.11 -29.22 -14.07
CA ASN A 235 -38.32 -29.16 -13.24
C ASN A 235 -38.77 -27.73 -12.86
N LYS A 236 -38.06 -26.65 -13.27
CA LYS A 236 -38.36 -25.24 -12.89
C LYS A 236 -38.58 -24.99 -11.39
N THR A 237 -38.19 -25.92 -10.53
CA THR A 237 -38.44 -25.91 -9.09
C THR A 237 -37.39 -25.08 -8.33
N ILE A 238 -36.16 -25.01 -8.82
CA ILE A 238 -35.04 -24.43 -8.07
C ILE A 238 -35.23 -22.93 -7.84
N GLY A 239 -35.48 -22.16 -8.89
CA GLY A 239 -35.75 -20.72 -8.77
C GLY A 239 -36.97 -20.41 -7.90
N SER A 240 -38.03 -21.23 -7.96
CA SER A 240 -39.22 -21.04 -7.11
C SER A 240 -38.97 -21.39 -5.65
N ILE A 241 -38.12 -22.36 -5.34
CA ILE A 241 -37.67 -22.69 -3.97
C ILE A 241 -36.81 -21.56 -3.41
N LEU A 242 -35.85 -21.06 -4.19
CA LEU A 242 -35.05 -19.87 -3.84
C LEU A 242 -35.92 -18.63 -3.63
N ALA A 243 -36.89 -18.37 -4.51
CA ALA A 243 -37.78 -17.22 -4.38
C ALA A 243 -38.73 -17.33 -3.17
N ARG A 244 -39.25 -18.53 -2.85
CA ARG A 244 -40.06 -18.77 -1.64
C ARG A 244 -39.28 -18.52 -0.35
N LEU A 245 -37.98 -18.77 -0.35
CA LEU A 245 -37.11 -18.53 0.80
C LEU A 245 -36.73 -17.05 0.96
N ILE A 246 -36.71 -16.28 -0.15
CA ILE A 246 -36.37 -14.85 -0.17
C ILE A 246 -37.60 -13.96 0.00
N ILE A 247 -38.76 -14.35 -0.54
CA ILE A 247 -39.99 -13.56 -0.62
C ILE A 247 -41.13 -14.36 0.03
N THR A 248 -41.61 -13.89 1.18
CA THR A 248 -42.60 -14.65 1.99
C THR A 248 -44.05 -14.19 1.84
N GLU A 249 -44.34 -13.09 1.14
CA GLU A 249 -45.64 -12.41 1.29
C GLU A 249 -46.56 -12.43 0.04
N ASP A 250 -46.09 -12.83 -1.15
CA ASP A 250 -46.93 -12.87 -2.37
C ASP A 250 -46.57 -14.01 -3.35
N GLU A 251 -47.47 -14.98 -3.51
CA GLU A 251 -47.35 -16.17 -4.37
C GLU A 251 -47.13 -15.81 -5.87
N ARG A 252 -47.67 -14.68 -6.35
CA ARG A 252 -47.46 -14.23 -7.74
C ARG A 252 -46.06 -13.66 -7.94
N LEU A 253 -45.57 -12.90 -6.95
CA LEU A 253 -44.23 -12.30 -6.97
C LEU A 253 -43.14 -13.37 -6.84
N VAL A 254 -43.37 -14.38 -6.00
CA VAL A 254 -42.51 -15.57 -5.83
C VAL A 254 -42.32 -16.32 -7.15
N ARG A 255 -43.37 -16.42 -7.97
CA ARG A 255 -43.31 -17.13 -9.24
C ARG A 255 -42.50 -16.36 -10.29
N ASP A 256 -42.69 -15.05 -10.40
CA ASP A 256 -41.96 -14.19 -11.37
C ASP A 256 -40.48 -14.05 -10.99
N GLU A 257 -40.18 -13.78 -9.72
CA GLU A 257 -38.79 -13.68 -9.24
C GLU A 257 -38.09 -15.05 -9.23
N GLY A 258 -38.82 -16.13 -8.98
CA GLY A 258 -38.24 -17.48 -9.09
C GLY A 258 -37.79 -17.83 -10.51
N LEU A 259 -38.57 -17.45 -11.52
CA LEU A 259 -38.17 -17.61 -12.92
C LEU A 259 -36.94 -16.75 -13.28
N ARG A 260 -36.85 -15.53 -12.73
CA ARG A 260 -35.68 -14.65 -12.93
C ARG A 260 -34.41 -15.18 -12.25
N ILE A 261 -34.51 -15.64 -11.02
CA ILE A 261 -33.39 -16.22 -10.27
C ILE A 261 -32.90 -17.48 -10.98
N GLN A 262 -33.82 -18.31 -11.51
CA GLN A 262 -33.47 -19.49 -12.31
C GLN A 262 -32.69 -19.10 -13.57
N ALA A 263 -33.19 -18.13 -14.34
CA ALA A 263 -32.55 -17.65 -15.56
C ALA A 263 -31.17 -17.04 -15.29
N LEU A 264 -31.00 -16.33 -14.18
CA LEU A 264 -29.71 -15.79 -13.76
C LEU A 264 -28.73 -16.89 -13.37
N LEU A 265 -29.17 -17.93 -12.66
CA LEU A 265 -28.30 -19.04 -12.30
C LEU A 265 -27.84 -19.81 -13.56
N GLU A 266 -28.72 -19.95 -14.55
CA GLU A 266 -28.40 -20.50 -15.88
C GLU A 266 -27.38 -19.63 -16.62
N GLU A 267 -27.55 -18.31 -16.60
CA GLU A 267 -26.60 -17.34 -17.18
C GLU A 267 -25.23 -17.39 -16.45
N MET A 268 -25.22 -17.52 -15.12
CA MET A 268 -23.98 -17.65 -14.33
C MET A 268 -23.22 -18.92 -14.66
N LEU A 269 -23.91 -20.06 -14.66
CA LEU A 269 -23.30 -21.37 -14.88
C LEU A 269 -22.84 -21.54 -16.34
N SER A 270 -23.49 -20.87 -17.29
CA SER A 270 -23.06 -20.84 -18.69
C SER A 270 -21.88 -19.90 -18.94
N SER A 271 -21.77 -18.81 -18.16
CA SER A 271 -20.73 -17.78 -18.25
C SER A 271 -19.42 -18.12 -17.51
N ILE A 272 -19.35 -19.22 -16.75
CA ILE A 272 -18.15 -19.55 -15.96
C ILE A 272 -16.94 -19.68 -16.89
N GLY A 273 -16.01 -18.71 -16.79
CA GLY A 273 -14.81 -18.63 -17.64
C GLY A 273 -14.72 -17.35 -18.49
N GLU A 274 -15.85 -16.67 -18.74
CA GLU A 274 -15.91 -15.43 -19.53
C GLU A 274 -16.03 -14.19 -18.63
N PRO A 275 -15.05 -13.27 -18.64
CA PRO A 275 -14.98 -12.18 -17.66
C PRO A 275 -16.03 -11.07 -17.85
N VAL A 276 -16.58 -10.91 -19.06
CA VAL A 276 -17.51 -9.80 -19.39
C VAL A 276 -18.92 -10.13 -18.96
N THR A 277 -19.34 -11.38 -19.17
CA THR A 277 -20.65 -11.92 -18.85
C THR A 277 -20.81 -12.11 -17.33
N GLU A 278 -19.76 -12.53 -16.61
CA GLU A 278 -19.76 -12.60 -15.14
C GLU A 278 -20.07 -11.24 -14.46
N GLN A 279 -19.51 -10.14 -14.98
CA GLN A 279 -19.74 -8.80 -14.43
C GLN A 279 -21.18 -8.29 -14.64
N ASN A 280 -21.79 -8.63 -15.78
CA ASN A 280 -23.17 -8.27 -16.08
C ASN A 280 -24.15 -8.95 -15.10
N ILE A 281 -23.88 -10.21 -14.79
CA ILE A 281 -24.72 -10.99 -13.88
C ILE A 281 -24.63 -10.47 -12.44
N ILE A 282 -23.44 -10.02 -12.00
CA ILE A 282 -23.25 -9.36 -10.70
C ILE A 282 -24.12 -8.10 -10.59
N ASN A 283 -24.18 -7.30 -11.65
CA ASN A 283 -25.02 -6.10 -11.66
C ASN A 283 -26.51 -6.45 -11.56
N LYS A 284 -26.94 -7.53 -12.23
CA LYS A 284 -28.32 -8.05 -12.14
C LYS A 284 -28.63 -8.60 -10.73
N LEU A 285 -27.71 -9.33 -10.10
CA LEU A 285 -27.84 -9.83 -8.72
C LEU A 285 -27.94 -8.71 -7.69
N ASN A 286 -27.07 -7.70 -7.80
CA ASN A 286 -27.12 -6.52 -6.93
C ASN A 286 -28.41 -5.71 -7.13
N TYR A 287 -28.93 -5.63 -8.36
CA TYR A 287 -30.21 -5.00 -8.66
C TYR A 287 -31.39 -5.73 -8.01
N ILE A 288 -31.40 -7.07 -8.01
CA ILE A 288 -32.43 -7.86 -7.30
C ILE A 288 -32.30 -7.66 -5.79
N GLY A 289 -31.07 -7.72 -5.26
CA GLY A 289 -30.79 -7.50 -3.84
C GLY A 289 -31.20 -6.10 -3.35
N SER A 290 -31.07 -5.06 -4.18
CA SER A 290 -31.48 -3.69 -3.84
C SER A 290 -32.98 -3.46 -3.98
N ARG A 291 -33.69 -4.23 -4.82
CA ARG A 291 -35.15 -4.11 -5.01
C ARG A 291 -35.96 -4.65 -3.83
N HIS A 292 -35.42 -5.63 -3.09
CA HIS A 292 -36.01 -6.17 -1.86
C HIS A 292 -35.57 -5.36 -0.63
N LEU A 293 -36.09 -4.13 -0.54
CA LEU A 293 -35.55 -3.03 0.28
C LEU A 293 -36.06 -2.96 1.73
N GLN A 294 -37.01 -3.81 2.17
CA GLN A 294 -37.78 -3.48 3.39
C GLN A 294 -37.49 -4.29 4.65
N VAL A 295 -36.83 -5.46 4.61
CA VAL A 295 -36.54 -6.21 5.85
C VAL A 295 -35.18 -6.91 5.74
N PRO A 296 -34.26 -6.73 6.73
CA PRO A 296 -33.03 -7.50 6.79
C PRO A 296 -33.38 -8.98 6.96
N ILE A 297 -32.99 -9.82 5.99
CA ILE A 297 -33.24 -11.26 6.04
C ILE A 297 -32.44 -11.85 7.23
N PRO A 298 -33.10 -12.50 8.20
CA PRO A 298 -32.42 -13.08 9.36
C PRO A 298 -31.40 -14.16 8.97
N ALA A 299 -30.32 -14.27 9.73
CA ALA A 299 -29.24 -15.25 9.48
C ALA A 299 -29.73 -16.71 9.38
N TYR A 300 -30.80 -17.08 10.10
CA TYR A 300 -31.37 -18.42 10.05
C TYR A 300 -31.96 -18.77 8.68
N ARG A 301 -32.56 -17.80 7.96
CA ARG A 301 -33.12 -18.03 6.61
C ARG A 301 -32.02 -18.26 5.58
N TRP A 302 -30.88 -17.60 5.74
CA TRP A 302 -29.69 -17.85 4.89
C TRP A 302 -29.09 -19.23 5.13
N ASN A 303 -29.07 -19.71 6.38
CA ASN A 303 -28.63 -21.06 6.70
C ASN A 303 -29.62 -22.10 6.16
N GLN A 304 -30.92 -21.83 6.22
CA GLN A 304 -31.95 -22.68 5.63
C GLN A 304 -31.78 -22.76 4.10
N LEU A 305 -31.54 -21.63 3.42
CA LEU A 305 -31.24 -21.59 1.99
C LEU A 305 -30.01 -22.44 1.64
N LYS A 306 -28.93 -22.29 2.40
CA LYS A 306 -27.70 -23.08 2.20
C LYS A 306 -27.97 -24.58 2.36
N ASN A 307 -28.71 -24.97 3.39
CA ASN A 307 -29.01 -26.38 3.67
C ASN A 307 -29.94 -26.97 2.61
N SER A 308 -30.99 -26.25 2.19
CA SER A 308 -31.86 -26.68 1.10
C SER A 308 -31.12 -26.80 -0.23
N LEU A 309 -30.23 -25.87 -0.56
CA LEU A 309 -29.36 -25.98 -1.75
C LEU A 309 -28.46 -27.20 -1.68
N ILE A 310 -27.92 -27.53 -0.50
CA ILE A 310 -27.07 -28.72 -0.35
C ILE A 310 -27.92 -29.99 -0.39
N GLU A 311 -29.06 -30.05 0.29
CA GLU A 311 -29.89 -31.26 0.37
C GLU A 311 -30.59 -31.61 -0.94
N GLU A 312 -31.04 -30.62 -1.71
CA GLU A 312 -31.78 -30.84 -2.97
C GLU A 312 -30.88 -31.01 -4.19
N MET A 313 -29.68 -30.38 -4.20
CA MET A 313 -28.85 -30.30 -5.40
C MET A 313 -27.60 -31.18 -5.36
N SER A 314 -27.23 -31.70 -4.18
CA SER A 314 -25.96 -32.40 -4.05
C SER A 314 -26.08 -33.91 -4.17
N THR A 315 -25.25 -34.49 -5.03
CA THR A 315 -24.74 -35.84 -4.84
C THR A 315 -23.62 -35.82 -3.79
N ASN A 316 -23.26 -36.99 -3.24
CA ASN A 316 -22.24 -37.08 -2.17
C ASN A 316 -20.88 -36.45 -2.59
N GLU A 317 -20.59 -36.42 -3.89
CA GLU A 317 -19.36 -35.86 -4.46
C GLU A 317 -19.42 -34.34 -4.68
N SER A 318 -20.59 -33.75 -4.96
CA SER A 318 -20.74 -32.32 -5.30
C SER A 318 -21.17 -31.41 -4.14
N ARG A 319 -21.47 -31.98 -2.97
CA ARG A 319 -21.87 -31.25 -1.73
C ARG A 319 -21.03 -30.02 -1.43
N HIS A 320 -19.71 -30.17 -1.55
CA HIS A 320 -18.77 -29.10 -1.23
C HIS A 320 -18.83 -27.94 -2.25
N LEU A 321 -19.15 -28.22 -3.52
CA LEU A 321 -19.29 -27.23 -4.59
C LEU A 321 -20.57 -26.40 -4.40
N TRP A 322 -21.69 -27.05 -4.11
CA TRP A 322 -22.96 -26.39 -3.80
C TRP A 322 -22.87 -25.52 -2.54
N SER A 323 -22.16 -25.99 -1.50
CA SER A 323 -21.90 -25.18 -0.30
C SER A 323 -21.08 -23.91 -0.62
N ARG A 324 -20.08 -24.00 -1.51
CA ARG A 324 -19.26 -22.84 -1.94
C ARG A 324 -20.08 -21.86 -2.76
N LEU A 325 -20.92 -22.35 -3.68
CA LEU A 325 -21.80 -21.53 -4.51
C LEU A 325 -22.87 -20.82 -3.66
N ALA A 326 -23.50 -21.52 -2.72
CA ALA A 326 -24.45 -20.95 -1.77
C ALA A 326 -23.82 -19.82 -0.93
N CYS A 327 -22.61 -20.03 -0.40
CA CYS A 327 -21.91 -19.01 0.37
C CYS A 327 -21.58 -17.77 -0.46
N MET A 328 -21.25 -17.93 -1.75
CA MET A 328 -21.02 -16.82 -2.67
C MET A 328 -22.31 -16.03 -2.93
N LEU A 329 -23.41 -16.71 -3.26
CA LEU A 329 -24.71 -16.07 -3.47
C LEU A 329 -25.15 -15.28 -2.23
N ILE A 330 -25.08 -15.89 -1.05
CA ILE A 330 -25.42 -15.23 0.23
C ILE A 330 -24.59 -13.95 0.42
N LYS A 331 -23.29 -14.01 0.11
CA LYS A 331 -22.39 -12.86 0.25
C LYS A 331 -22.76 -11.73 -0.72
N GLU A 332 -23.06 -12.04 -1.98
CA GLU A 332 -23.39 -11.01 -2.98
C GLU A 332 -24.78 -10.40 -2.76
N PHE A 333 -25.79 -11.19 -2.43
CA PHE A 333 -27.11 -10.67 -2.03
C PHE A 333 -27.00 -9.74 -0.81
N ARG A 334 -26.18 -10.10 0.18
CA ARG A 334 -25.91 -9.26 1.36
C ARG A 334 -25.15 -7.97 1.01
N ASN A 335 -24.22 -8.03 0.05
CA ASN A 335 -23.51 -6.85 -0.45
C ASN A 335 -24.46 -5.89 -1.18
N GLY A 336 -25.37 -6.39 -2.02
CA GLY A 336 -26.42 -5.61 -2.68
C GLY A 336 -27.32 -4.85 -1.69
N GLN A 337 -27.71 -5.50 -0.59
CA GLN A 337 -28.45 -4.85 0.50
C GLN A 337 -27.63 -3.77 1.25
N SER A 338 -26.31 -3.92 1.31
CA SER A 338 -25.42 -2.97 2.00
C SER A 338 -25.06 -1.72 1.17
N PHE A 339 -25.20 -1.78 -0.16
CA PHE A 339 -24.74 -0.72 -1.07
C PHE A 339 -25.57 0.58 -0.98
N LEU A 340 -26.76 0.55 -0.37
CA LEU A 340 -27.58 1.72 -0.07
C LEU A 340 -27.39 2.28 1.36
N LYS A 341 -26.49 1.71 2.17
CA LYS A 341 -26.09 2.28 3.48
C LYS A 341 -25.00 3.35 3.39
N LYS A 342 -24.66 3.84 2.19
CA LYS A 342 -23.93 5.12 2.10
C LYS A 342 -24.93 6.25 2.34
N PRO A 343 -24.74 7.10 3.35
CA PRO A 343 -25.57 8.29 3.49
C PRO A 343 -25.40 9.13 2.22
N LEU A 344 -26.52 9.53 1.62
CA LEU A 344 -26.55 10.56 0.60
C LEU A 344 -25.74 11.77 1.13
N PRO A 345 -24.85 12.38 0.31
CA PRO A 345 -24.29 13.66 0.68
C PRO A 345 -25.45 14.66 0.84
N TYR A 346 -25.45 15.35 1.97
CA TYR A 346 -26.32 16.48 2.28
C TYR A 346 -26.64 17.28 1.01
N SER A 347 -27.91 17.29 0.60
CA SER A 347 -28.39 18.33 -0.32
C SER A 347 -28.44 19.63 0.47
N SER A 348 -27.76 20.63 -0.05
CA SER A 348 -27.94 22.05 0.25
C SER A 348 -29.41 22.42 0.45
N ASN A 349 -29.70 23.04 1.59
CA ASN A 349 -30.61 24.17 1.70
C ASN A 349 -29.94 25.21 2.60
#